data_AF-A0A0A7CMM2-F1
#
_entry.id   AF-A0A0A7CMM2-F1
#
_cell.length_a   1.000
_cell.length_b   1.000
_cell.length_c   1.000
_cell.angle_alpha   90.00
_cell.angle_beta   90.00
_cell.angle_gamma   90.00
#
_symmetry.space_group_name_H-M   'P 1'
#
loop_
_entity.id
_entity.type
_entity.pdbx_description
1 polymer ?
#
loop_
_entity_poly.entity_id
_entity_poly.type
_entity_poly.pdbx_seq_one_letter_code
_entity_poly.pdbx_strand_id
1 'polypeptide(L)'
;MKITAAVVALATATVLANTQDGDQDLWVYTSQWSAQTCLTTFNKSTLCANPTEYLKTHFVASSLVPTYTDGTAQSGMCRYTYGTFLPTNIAPVGEKMLQQYWPYFGASNVSAMWSSANFDMENTPQYDYTCSSLGQTAYLSSIVNITKSFRVPSVIAKHIGQSVATADVRRAFRTKGSADAVLQCDGNNLARVSTCWAKGVLKSDDAEPMYFPTKRIKCPQGVAKADSCFGTHVTISKFPSTSYL
;
A
#
# COMPACT_ATOMS: atom_id res chain seq x y z
N MET A 1 57.52 -32.70 12.22
CA MET A 1 56.32 -31.97 12.69
C MET A 1 55.77 -31.19 11.51
N LYS A 2 54.70 -31.66 10.86
CA LYS A 2 54.08 -30.97 9.71
C LYS A 2 52.86 -30.21 10.23
N ILE A 3 52.90 -28.88 10.15
CA ILE A 3 51.78 -28.01 10.50
C ILE A 3 50.90 -27.89 9.25
N THR A 4 49.74 -28.54 9.28
CA THR A 4 48.73 -28.42 8.24
C THR A 4 47.86 -27.21 8.58
N ALA A 5 48.03 -26.11 7.85
CA ALA A 5 47.16 -24.94 7.99
C ALA A 5 45.81 -25.26 7.34
N ALA A 6 44.76 -25.33 8.17
CA ALA A 6 43.39 -25.41 7.69
C ALA A 6 42.95 -24.01 7.23
N VAL A 7 42.73 -23.86 5.92
CA VAL A 7 42.11 -22.67 5.35
C VAL A 7 40.62 -22.74 5.66
N VAL A 8 40.16 -21.96 6.63
CA VAL A 8 38.74 -21.76 6.90
C VAL A 8 38.19 -20.85 5.80
N ALA A 9 37.44 -21.42 4.85
CA ALA A 9 36.67 -20.65 3.90
C ALA A 9 35.53 -19.95 4.64
N LEU A 10 35.67 -18.64 4.86
CA LEU A 10 34.58 -17.78 5.27
C LEU A 10 33.57 -17.70 4.12
N ALA A 11 32.48 -18.45 4.21
CA ALA A 11 31.33 -18.24 3.35
C ALA A 11 30.74 -16.87 3.70
N THR A 12 31.07 -15.86 2.90
CA THR A 12 30.32 -14.61 2.90
C THR A 12 28.94 -14.94 2.34
N ALA A 13 27.93 -14.96 3.22
CA ALA A 13 26.54 -14.91 2.79
C ALA A 13 26.38 -13.58 2.03
N THR A 14 26.46 -13.64 0.72
CA THR A 14 26.01 -12.55 -0.13
C THR A 14 24.53 -12.41 0.17
N VAL A 15 24.15 -11.31 0.82
CA VAL A 15 22.78 -10.84 0.78
C VAL A 15 22.53 -10.55 -0.70
N LEU A 16 21.99 -11.54 -1.41
CA LEU A 16 21.49 -11.31 -2.76
C LEU A 16 20.51 -10.16 -2.60
N ALA A 17 20.80 -9.05 -3.27
CA ALA A 17 19.86 -7.95 -3.32
C ALA A 17 18.53 -8.55 -3.78
N ASN A 18 17.46 -8.16 -3.08
CA ASN A 18 16.08 -8.57 -3.27
C ASN A 18 15.53 -8.10 -4.64
N THR A 19 16.16 -8.55 -5.73
CA THR A 19 16.12 -7.96 -7.07
C THR A 19 15.85 -8.99 -8.17
N GLN A 20 15.37 -10.19 -7.83
CA GLN A 20 14.99 -11.17 -8.84
C GLN A 20 13.52 -10.96 -9.25
N ASP A 21 13.22 -11.05 -10.54
CA ASP A 21 11.85 -10.85 -11.02
C ASP A 21 10.91 -11.91 -10.42
N GLY A 22 9.86 -11.45 -9.73
CA GLY A 22 8.83 -12.30 -9.15
C GLY A 22 9.20 -13.07 -7.88
N ASP A 23 10.35 -12.81 -7.28
CA ASP A 23 10.86 -13.56 -6.12
C ASP A 23 10.19 -13.22 -4.79
N GLN A 24 9.34 -12.19 -4.73
CA GLN A 24 8.61 -11.81 -3.52
C GLN A 24 7.74 -12.96 -2.98
N ASP A 25 7.56 -13.06 -1.67
CA ASP A 25 6.73 -14.12 -1.08
C ASP A 25 5.23 -13.78 -1.11
N LEU A 26 4.91 -12.49 -0.94
CA LEU A 26 3.55 -12.00 -0.78
C LEU A 26 3.40 -10.56 -1.28
N TRP A 27 2.17 -10.06 -1.19
CA TRP A 27 1.84 -8.65 -1.41
C TRP A 27 1.31 -8.03 -0.11
N VAL A 28 1.80 -6.84 0.24
CA VAL A 28 1.28 -6.04 1.34
C VAL A 28 0.51 -4.86 0.77
N TYR A 29 -0.81 -4.89 0.93
CA TYR A 29 -1.66 -3.75 0.62
C TYR A 29 -1.81 -2.88 1.86
N THR A 30 -1.51 -1.59 1.73
CA THR A 30 -1.71 -0.60 2.79
C THR A 30 -2.76 0.41 2.35
N SER A 31 -3.81 0.52 3.16
CA SER A 31 -4.78 1.60 3.07
C SER A 31 -4.47 2.68 4.09
N GLN A 32 -4.80 3.93 3.79
CA GLN A 32 -4.59 5.06 4.68
C GLN A 32 -5.91 5.78 4.98
N TRP A 33 -6.04 6.24 6.22
CA TRP A 33 -7.16 7.04 6.66
C TRP A 33 -6.93 8.49 6.24
N SER A 34 -7.66 8.94 5.22
CA SER A 34 -7.36 10.19 4.53
C SER A 34 -7.33 11.41 5.46
N ALA A 35 -8.21 11.47 6.45
CA ALA A 35 -8.21 12.57 7.42
C ALA A 35 -6.90 12.63 8.21
N GLN A 36 -6.38 11.49 8.66
CA GLN A 36 -5.13 11.45 9.41
C GLN A 36 -3.93 11.77 8.50
N THR A 37 -3.90 11.21 7.29
CA THR A 37 -2.89 11.53 6.27
C THR A 37 -2.82 13.03 5.99
N CYS A 38 -3.98 13.70 5.92
CA CYS A 38 -4.07 15.15 5.74
C CYS A 38 -3.68 15.96 6.96
N LEU A 39 -3.80 15.44 8.18
CA LEU A 39 -3.40 16.17 9.38
C LEU A 39 -1.88 16.11 9.63
N THR A 40 -1.19 15.09 9.10
CA THR A 40 0.23 14.86 9.40
C THR A 40 1.13 15.06 8.19
N THR A 41 1.02 14.19 7.18
CA THR A 41 2.01 14.11 6.09
C THR A 41 1.71 15.09 4.96
N PHE A 42 0.44 15.29 4.62
CA PHE A 42 0.01 16.06 3.44
C PHE A 42 -0.85 17.27 3.79
N ASN A 43 -0.62 17.89 4.95
CA ASN A 43 -1.40 19.02 5.47
C ASN A 43 -1.43 20.26 4.59
N LYS A 44 -0.50 20.37 3.64
CA LYS A 44 -0.46 21.46 2.65
C LYS A 44 -0.91 21.03 1.25
N SER A 45 -1.33 19.78 1.06
CA SER A 45 -1.74 19.32 -0.28
C SER A 45 -3.07 19.95 -0.69
N THR A 46 -3.20 20.27 -1.98
CA THR A 46 -4.45 20.78 -2.58
C THR A 46 -5.62 19.83 -2.35
N LEU A 47 -5.35 18.52 -2.36
CA LEU A 47 -6.36 17.48 -2.07
C LEU A 47 -6.88 17.57 -0.63
N CYS A 48 -6.01 17.84 0.34
CA CYS A 48 -6.39 17.97 1.74
C CYS A 48 -7.09 19.28 2.06
N ALA A 49 -6.83 20.35 1.29
CA ALA A 49 -7.56 21.60 1.41
C ALA A 49 -9.02 21.49 0.95
N ASN A 50 -9.29 20.67 -0.08
CA ASN A 50 -10.63 20.46 -0.63
C ASN A 50 -10.92 18.96 -0.83
N PRO A 51 -11.08 18.18 0.26
CA PRO A 51 -11.27 16.74 0.16
C PRO A 51 -12.67 16.42 -0.40
N THR A 52 -12.74 15.38 -1.25
CA THR A 52 -14.04 14.86 -1.70
C THR A 52 -14.82 14.23 -0.53
N GLU A 53 -16.14 14.13 -0.65
CA GLU A 53 -16.97 13.46 0.36
C GLU A 53 -16.54 12.01 0.63
N TYR A 54 -16.00 11.34 -0.38
CA TYR A 54 -15.44 10.00 -0.24
C TYR A 54 -14.25 10.01 0.73
N LEU A 55 -13.27 10.90 0.53
CA LEU A 55 -12.08 10.98 1.39
C LEU A 55 -12.42 11.29 2.85
N LYS A 56 -13.47 12.08 3.10
CA LYS A 56 -13.88 12.44 4.46
C LYS A 56 -14.27 11.23 5.32
N THR A 57 -14.64 10.12 4.70
CA THR A 57 -15.26 8.98 5.38
C THR A 57 -14.65 7.63 5.03
N HIS A 58 -13.66 7.58 4.13
CA HIS A 58 -13.11 6.34 3.60
C HIS A 58 -11.61 6.19 3.79
N PHE A 59 -11.20 4.92 3.86
CA PHE A 59 -9.83 4.54 3.55
C PHE A 59 -9.63 4.59 2.04
N VAL A 60 -8.44 5.02 1.64
CA VAL A 60 -7.96 4.91 0.25
C VAL A 60 -6.65 4.14 0.22
N ALA A 61 -6.25 3.65 -0.95
CA ALA A 61 -4.95 3.04 -1.10
C ALA A 61 -3.84 4.02 -0.72
N SER A 62 -2.79 3.48 -0.11
CA SER A 62 -1.50 4.13 0.06
C SER A 62 -0.48 3.42 -0.84
N SER A 63 -0.38 2.09 -0.72
CA SER A 63 0.56 1.28 -1.49
C SER A 63 0.11 -0.17 -1.66
N LEU A 64 0.70 -0.85 -2.65
CA LEU A 64 0.61 -2.30 -2.85
C LEU A 64 2.03 -2.83 -3.11
N VAL A 65 2.65 -3.41 -2.10
CA VAL A 65 4.09 -3.66 -2.09
C VAL A 65 4.37 -5.16 -2.27
N PRO A 66 5.16 -5.59 -3.27
CA PRO A 66 5.74 -6.93 -3.28
C PRO A 66 6.71 -7.07 -2.09
N THR A 67 6.55 -8.10 -1.27
CA THR A 67 7.19 -8.18 0.05
C THR A 67 7.67 -9.60 0.33
N TYR A 68 8.77 -9.74 1.06
CA TYR A 68 9.23 -11.03 1.60
C TYR A 68 8.67 -11.25 3.00
N THR A 69 8.72 -12.49 3.45
CA THR A 69 8.21 -12.92 4.77
C THR A 69 8.88 -12.21 5.95
N ASP A 70 10.10 -11.68 5.79
CA ASP A 70 10.81 -10.87 6.79
C ASP A 70 10.31 -9.41 6.90
N GLY A 71 9.41 -9.02 5.99
CA GLY A 71 8.77 -7.71 5.91
C GLY A 71 9.52 -6.70 5.03
N THR A 72 10.62 -7.09 4.39
CA THR A 72 11.32 -6.22 3.45
C THR A 72 10.58 -6.16 2.11
N ALA A 73 10.56 -4.98 1.50
CA ALA A 73 10.03 -4.82 0.16
C ALA A 73 11.00 -5.43 -0.86
N GLN A 74 10.45 -5.98 -1.93
CA GLN A 74 11.24 -6.23 -3.14
C GLN A 74 11.76 -4.90 -3.67
N SER A 75 13.00 -4.90 -4.14
CA SER A 75 13.68 -3.70 -4.61
C SER A 75 14.41 -3.97 -5.93
N GLY A 76 15.05 -2.95 -6.48
CA GLY A 76 15.76 -3.06 -7.75
C GLY A 76 14.93 -2.75 -9.00
N MET A 77 15.58 -2.87 -10.15
CA MET A 77 15.02 -2.56 -11.46
C MET A 77 15.13 -3.80 -12.35
N CYS A 78 14.04 -4.55 -12.50
CA CYS A 78 14.05 -5.78 -13.32
C CYS A 78 13.47 -5.56 -14.72
N ARG A 79 12.60 -4.56 -14.88
CA ARG A 79 11.94 -4.26 -16.16
C ARG A 79 12.05 -2.78 -16.44
N TYR A 80 12.22 -2.44 -17.72
CA TYR A 80 12.22 -1.04 -18.22
C TYR A 80 10.84 -0.37 -18.20
N THR A 81 9.90 -0.89 -17.39
CA THR A 81 8.60 -0.28 -17.12
C THR A 81 8.62 0.61 -15.87
N TYR A 82 9.81 0.87 -15.32
CA TYR A 82 10.04 1.82 -14.22
C TYR A 82 9.65 3.24 -14.62
N GLY A 83 9.16 4.02 -13.66
CA GLY A 83 8.85 5.44 -13.84
C GLY A 83 7.37 5.74 -13.63
N THR A 84 6.94 6.94 -14.02
CA THR A 84 5.55 7.38 -13.87
C THR A 84 4.58 6.45 -14.58
N PHE A 85 3.41 6.21 -13.98
CA PHE A 85 2.35 5.44 -14.63
C PHE A 85 1.94 6.10 -15.95
N LEU A 86 2.03 5.37 -17.05
CA LEU A 86 1.78 5.92 -18.38
C LEU A 86 0.28 6.03 -18.69
N PRO A 87 -0.15 7.00 -19.53
CA PRO A 87 -1.56 7.18 -19.92
C PRO A 87 -2.23 5.92 -20.48
N THR A 88 -1.49 5.13 -21.27
CA THR A 88 -1.97 3.87 -21.85
C THR A 88 -2.29 2.82 -20.79
N ASN A 89 -1.69 2.90 -19.60
CA ASN A 89 -1.98 2.03 -18.46
C ASN A 89 -3.06 2.60 -17.53
N ILE A 90 -3.20 3.92 -17.48
CA ILE A 90 -4.22 4.63 -16.70
C ILE A 90 -5.60 4.49 -17.33
N ALA A 91 -5.70 4.73 -18.65
CA ALA A 91 -6.99 4.79 -19.35
C ALA A 91 -7.85 3.52 -19.20
N PRO A 92 -7.31 2.29 -19.29
CA PRO A 92 -8.11 1.07 -19.09
C PRO A 92 -8.66 0.88 -17.66
N VAL A 93 -7.97 1.42 -16.65
CA VAL A 93 -8.41 1.35 -15.23
C VAL A 93 -9.43 2.46 -14.93
N GLY A 94 -9.24 3.61 -15.57
CA GLY A 94 -10.12 4.77 -15.47
C GLY A 94 -9.61 5.79 -14.44
N GLU A 95 -9.41 7.02 -14.89
CA GLU A 95 -8.89 8.13 -14.08
C GLU A 95 -9.71 8.36 -12.82
N LYS A 96 -11.04 8.40 -12.94
CA LYS A 96 -11.97 8.60 -11.80
C LYS A 96 -11.84 7.50 -10.75
N MET A 97 -11.60 6.26 -11.18
CA MET A 97 -11.40 5.13 -10.27
C MET A 97 -10.11 5.30 -9.49
N LEU A 98 -9.03 5.70 -10.16
CA LEU A 98 -7.75 5.98 -9.53
C LEU A 98 -7.84 7.18 -8.59
N GLN A 99 -8.46 8.28 -9.01
CA GLN A 99 -8.67 9.46 -8.16
C GLN A 99 -9.49 9.13 -6.89
N GLN A 100 -10.50 8.26 -6.99
CA GLN A 100 -11.34 7.92 -5.85
C GLN A 100 -10.70 6.90 -4.90
N TYR A 101 -10.10 5.83 -5.44
CA TYR A 101 -9.62 4.69 -4.65
C TYR A 101 -8.11 4.70 -4.38
N TRP A 102 -7.33 5.44 -5.17
CA TRP A 102 -5.90 5.66 -4.93
C TRP A 102 -5.49 7.10 -5.32
N PRO A 103 -6.06 8.13 -4.68
CA PRO A 103 -5.68 9.50 -4.93
C PRO A 103 -4.19 9.71 -4.62
N TYR A 104 -3.52 10.48 -5.47
CA TYR A 104 -2.17 10.92 -5.23
C TYR A 104 -2.16 12.20 -4.40
N PHE A 105 -1.94 12.05 -3.08
CA PHE A 105 -1.90 13.19 -2.15
C PHE A 105 -0.77 14.19 -2.42
N GLY A 106 0.24 13.80 -3.21
CA GLY A 106 1.31 14.69 -3.67
C GLY A 106 0.95 15.53 -4.90
N ALA A 107 -0.23 15.33 -5.52
CA ALA A 107 -0.64 16.08 -6.70
C ALA A 107 -0.78 17.57 -6.36
N SER A 108 -0.13 18.43 -7.14
CA SER A 108 -0.27 19.89 -7.04
C SER A 108 -1.60 20.37 -7.62
N ASN A 109 -2.13 19.64 -8.61
CA ASN A 109 -3.41 19.90 -9.26
C ASN A 109 -4.32 18.66 -9.23
N VAL A 110 -5.33 18.69 -8.34
CA VAL A 110 -6.30 17.60 -8.17
C VAL A 110 -7.07 17.29 -9.45
N SER A 111 -7.33 18.28 -10.32
CA SER A 111 -8.06 18.06 -11.58
C SER A 111 -7.22 17.37 -12.66
N ALA A 112 -5.90 17.49 -12.60
CA ALA A 112 -4.95 16.82 -13.50
C ALA A 112 -4.48 15.47 -12.95
N MET A 113 -4.81 15.14 -11.69
CA MET A 113 -4.42 13.90 -11.03
C MET A 113 -4.89 12.69 -11.84
N TRP A 114 -3.96 11.77 -12.15
CA TRP A 114 -4.24 10.60 -12.99
C TRP A 114 -4.77 10.93 -14.40
N SER A 115 -4.59 12.14 -14.93
CA SER A 115 -5.08 12.47 -16.27
C SER A 115 -4.27 11.73 -17.35
N SER A 116 -4.97 10.97 -18.19
CA SER A 116 -4.41 10.34 -19.39
C SER A 116 -4.38 11.30 -20.57
N ALA A 117 -5.33 12.25 -20.64
CA ALA A 117 -5.41 13.24 -21.71
C ALA A 117 -4.42 14.41 -21.52
N ASN A 118 -4.23 14.85 -20.26
CA ASN A 118 -3.30 15.92 -19.89
C ASN A 118 -2.22 15.36 -18.96
N PHE A 119 -1.53 14.34 -19.45
CA PHE A 119 -0.54 13.62 -18.65
C PHE A 119 0.60 14.53 -18.19
N ASP A 120 0.87 14.45 -16.89
CA ASP A 120 1.96 15.14 -16.22
C ASP A 120 2.51 14.27 -15.09
N MET A 121 3.85 14.25 -15.00
CA MET A 121 4.60 13.51 -14.00
C MET A 121 4.48 14.11 -12.60
N GLU A 122 4.12 15.39 -12.47
CA GLU A 122 3.91 16.03 -11.15
C GLU A 122 2.59 15.57 -10.50
N ASN A 123 1.60 15.17 -11.31
CA ASN A 123 0.25 14.83 -10.86
C ASN A 123 -0.05 13.32 -10.94
N THR A 124 0.96 12.51 -11.26
CA THR A 124 0.86 11.05 -11.39
C THR A 124 2.02 10.38 -10.64
N PRO A 125 1.76 9.43 -9.72
CA PRO A 125 2.82 8.79 -8.95
C PRO A 125 3.70 7.88 -9.80
N GLN A 126 4.84 7.49 -9.24
CA GLN A 126 5.77 6.56 -9.86
C GLN A 126 5.40 5.10 -9.59
N TYR A 127 5.82 4.22 -10.50
CA TYR A 127 5.77 2.79 -10.36
C TYR A 127 7.18 2.25 -10.01
N ASP A 128 7.35 1.89 -8.74
CA ASP A 128 8.66 1.50 -8.19
C ASP A 128 8.91 -0.01 -8.20
N TYR A 129 7.85 -0.82 -8.33
CA TYR A 129 7.90 -2.26 -8.07
C TYR A 129 8.16 -3.11 -9.32
N THR A 130 9.13 -2.71 -10.14
CA THR A 130 9.37 -3.33 -11.45
C THR A 130 9.81 -4.78 -11.42
N CYS A 131 10.36 -5.25 -10.29
CA CYS A 131 10.70 -6.65 -10.07
C CYS A 131 9.51 -7.52 -9.68
N SER A 132 8.32 -6.96 -9.51
CA SER A 132 7.15 -7.76 -9.15
C SER A 132 6.61 -8.62 -10.30
N SER A 133 7.12 -8.44 -11.52
CA SER A 133 6.55 -8.92 -12.79
C SER A 133 5.11 -8.45 -13.09
N LEU A 134 4.53 -7.58 -12.25
CA LEU A 134 3.16 -7.10 -12.44
C LEU A 134 3.16 -5.83 -13.29
N GLY A 135 2.75 -5.91 -14.56
CA GLY A 135 2.67 -4.75 -15.44
C GLY A 135 1.79 -3.62 -14.88
N GLN A 136 2.10 -2.36 -15.25
CA GLN A 136 1.46 -1.16 -14.70
C GLN A 136 -0.08 -1.22 -14.70
N THR A 137 -0.73 -1.57 -15.82
CA THR A 137 -2.20 -1.68 -15.90
C THR A 137 -2.75 -2.68 -14.88
N ALA A 138 -2.12 -3.85 -14.75
CA ALA A 138 -2.56 -4.90 -13.83
C ALA A 138 -2.31 -4.51 -12.37
N TYR A 139 -1.22 -3.80 -12.10
CA TYR A 139 -0.92 -3.23 -10.79
C TYR A 139 -1.97 -2.18 -10.39
N LEU A 140 -2.26 -1.21 -11.25
CA LEU A 140 -3.28 -0.18 -11.06
C LEU A 140 -4.68 -0.80 -10.85
N SER A 141 -5.02 -1.82 -11.64
CA SER A 141 -6.27 -2.56 -11.47
C SER A 141 -6.33 -3.28 -10.13
N SER A 142 -5.24 -3.93 -9.71
CA SER A 142 -5.16 -4.69 -8.47
C SER A 142 -5.37 -3.80 -7.25
N ILE A 143 -4.66 -2.66 -7.21
CA ILE A 143 -4.77 -1.74 -6.07
C ILE A 143 -6.17 -1.13 -5.97
N VAL A 144 -6.77 -0.69 -7.09
CA VAL A 144 -8.16 -0.19 -7.11
C VAL A 144 -9.15 -1.26 -6.64
N ASN A 145 -9.04 -2.49 -7.15
CA ASN A 145 -9.95 -3.57 -6.80
C ASN A 145 -9.84 -3.96 -5.33
N ILE A 146 -8.62 -4.02 -4.79
CA ILE A 146 -8.41 -4.26 -3.36
C ILE A 146 -9.03 -3.14 -2.53
N THR A 147 -8.79 -1.87 -2.85
CA THR A 147 -9.39 -0.75 -2.12
C THR A 147 -10.91 -0.80 -2.14
N LYS A 148 -11.53 -1.07 -3.30
CA LYS A 148 -12.99 -1.21 -3.42
C LYS A 148 -13.55 -2.32 -2.53
N SER A 149 -12.81 -3.41 -2.39
CA SER A 149 -13.19 -4.51 -1.51
C SER A 149 -13.00 -4.17 -0.02
N PHE A 150 -12.11 -3.21 0.28
CA PHE A 150 -11.76 -2.75 1.61
C PHE A 150 -12.78 -1.72 2.12
N ARG A 151 -13.97 -2.19 2.47
CA ARG A 151 -15.03 -1.35 3.04
C ARG A 151 -14.63 -0.82 4.42
N VAL A 152 -14.97 0.43 4.68
CA VAL A 152 -14.83 1.05 6.00
C VAL A 152 -15.70 0.28 6.99
N PRO A 153 -15.13 -0.33 8.04
CA PRO A 153 -15.94 -1.03 9.01
C PRO A 153 -16.84 -0.05 9.77
N SER A 154 -18.04 -0.50 10.15
CA SER A 154 -19.03 0.34 10.82
C SER A 154 -18.51 0.96 12.13
N VAL A 155 -17.60 0.26 12.83
CA VAL A 155 -16.94 0.79 14.03
C VAL A 155 -16.13 2.05 13.72
N ILE A 156 -15.49 2.13 12.55
CA ILE A 156 -14.75 3.32 12.14
C ILE A 156 -15.73 4.42 11.73
N ALA A 157 -16.68 4.09 10.84
CA ALA A 157 -17.61 5.06 10.29
C ALA A 157 -18.45 5.79 11.37
N LYS A 158 -18.85 5.09 12.44
CA LYS A 158 -19.64 5.66 13.54
C LYS A 158 -18.83 6.51 14.52
N HIS A 159 -17.51 6.35 14.54
CA HIS A 159 -16.63 7.01 15.52
C HIS A 159 -15.68 8.01 14.88
N ILE A 160 -15.98 8.49 13.66
CA ILE A 160 -15.20 9.58 13.04
C ILE A 160 -15.20 10.80 13.98
N GLY A 161 -14.00 11.27 14.32
CA GLY A 161 -13.77 12.35 15.28
C GLY A 161 -13.75 11.92 16.75
N GLN A 162 -13.78 10.62 17.04
CA GLN A 162 -13.87 10.07 18.40
C GLN A 162 -12.81 8.99 18.64
N SER A 163 -12.64 8.64 19.92
CA SER A 163 -11.81 7.50 20.35
C SER A 163 -12.64 6.22 20.43
N VAL A 164 -12.04 5.10 20.03
CA VAL A 164 -12.63 3.77 20.06
C VAL A 164 -11.63 2.77 20.63
N ALA A 165 -12.11 1.73 21.31
CA ALA A 165 -11.25 0.67 21.81
C ALA A 165 -10.46 0.03 20.65
N THR A 166 -9.14 -0.06 20.80
CA THR A 166 -8.25 -0.63 19.76
C THR A 166 -8.62 -2.07 19.44
N ALA A 167 -9.06 -2.82 20.44
CA ALA A 167 -9.53 -4.20 20.27
C ALA A 167 -10.74 -4.29 19.31
N ASP A 168 -11.63 -3.29 19.31
CA ASP A 168 -12.82 -3.27 18.47
C ASP A 168 -12.46 -2.97 17.02
N VAL A 169 -11.52 -2.04 16.82
CA VAL A 169 -10.94 -1.75 15.50
C VAL A 169 -10.25 -2.98 14.93
N ARG A 170 -9.42 -3.67 15.72
CA ARG A 170 -8.78 -4.93 15.29
C ARG A 170 -9.82 -5.97 14.88
N ARG A 171 -10.86 -6.18 15.69
CA ARG A 171 -11.94 -7.13 15.37
C ARG A 171 -12.68 -6.75 14.09
N ALA A 172 -12.86 -5.47 13.81
CA ALA A 172 -13.56 -5.01 12.63
C ALA A 172 -12.81 -5.25 11.31
N PHE A 173 -11.48 -5.35 11.36
CA PHE A 173 -10.65 -5.70 10.19
C PHE A 173 -10.36 -7.21 10.06
N ARG A 174 -10.83 -8.03 11.02
CA ARG A 174 -10.83 -9.49 10.90
C ARG A 174 -11.86 -9.92 9.89
N THR A 175 -11.46 -10.75 8.94
CA THR A 175 -12.36 -11.49 8.07
C THR A 175 -12.35 -12.96 8.48
N LYS A 176 -13.50 -13.65 8.41
CA LYS A 176 -13.59 -15.09 8.71
C LYS A 176 -12.54 -15.85 7.88
N GLY A 177 -11.64 -16.57 8.55
CA GLY A 177 -10.59 -17.37 7.90
C GLY A 177 -9.33 -16.61 7.46
N SER A 178 -9.18 -15.32 7.78
CA SER A 178 -7.97 -14.52 7.53
C SER A 178 -7.43 -13.98 8.86
N ALA A 179 -6.13 -13.74 8.93
CA ALA A 179 -5.56 -13.13 10.13
C ALA A 179 -5.76 -11.61 10.18
N ASP A 180 -5.38 -11.08 11.34
CA ASP A 180 -5.49 -9.69 11.74
C ASP A 180 -4.75 -8.77 10.76
N ALA A 181 -5.37 -7.64 10.46
CA ALA A 181 -4.69 -6.54 9.78
C ALA A 181 -3.64 -5.92 10.71
N VAL A 182 -2.60 -5.35 10.12
CA VAL A 182 -1.56 -4.60 10.84
C VAL A 182 -2.03 -3.16 10.94
N LEU A 183 -2.21 -2.66 12.15
CA LEU A 183 -2.68 -1.30 12.39
C LEU A 183 -1.50 -0.37 12.62
N GLN A 184 -1.45 0.74 11.88
CA GLN A 184 -0.41 1.75 12.02
C GLN A 184 -1.04 3.05 12.51
N CYS A 185 -0.54 3.54 13.64
CA CYS A 185 -0.99 4.76 14.29
C CYS A 185 0.09 5.85 14.26
N ASP A 186 -0.36 7.09 14.10
CA ASP A 186 0.41 8.30 14.33
C ASP A 186 0.07 8.81 15.74
N GLY A 187 0.90 8.46 16.72
CA GLY A 187 0.52 8.56 18.14
C GLY A 187 -0.67 7.66 18.44
N ASN A 188 -1.78 8.22 18.90
CA ASN A 188 -3.02 7.47 19.16
C ASN A 188 -4.00 7.48 17.97
N ASN A 189 -3.69 8.16 16.86
CA ASN A 189 -4.61 8.27 15.74
C ASN A 189 -4.40 7.12 14.75
N LEU A 190 -5.49 6.45 14.35
CA LEU A 190 -5.41 5.44 13.30
C LEU A 190 -5.03 6.12 11.98
N ALA A 191 -3.86 5.77 11.45
CA ALA A 191 -3.31 6.38 10.24
C ALA A 191 -3.41 5.45 9.04
N ARG A 192 -3.05 4.17 9.19
CA ARG A 192 -3.04 3.19 8.10
C ARG A 192 -3.43 1.80 8.59
N VAL A 193 -3.89 0.98 7.65
CA VAL A 193 -4.21 -0.43 7.87
C VAL A 193 -3.62 -1.25 6.74
N SER A 194 -2.72 -2.16 7.09
CA SER A 194 -2.08 -3.07 6.13
C SER A 194 -2.66 -4.47 6.22
N THR A 195 -2.79 -5.12 5.06
CA THR A 195 -3.23 -6.50 4.92
C THR A 195 -2.30 -7.25 3.98
N CYS A 196 -2.11 -8.53 4.25
CA CYS A 196 -1.23 -9.39 3.46
C CYS A 196 -2.04 -10.26 2.51
N TRP A 197 -1.53 -10.44 1.30
CA TRP A 197 -2.20 -11.15 0.21
C TRP A 197 -1.26 -12.19 -0.38
N ALA A 198 -1.78 -13.40 -0.61
CA ALA A 198 -1.01 -14.46 -1.25
C ALA A 198 -0.61 -14.07 -2.67
N LYS A 199 0.62 -14.43 -3.05
CA LYS A 199 1.10 -14.34 -4.43
C LYS A 199 0.41 -15.40 -5.29
N GLY A 200 -0.37 -14.93 -6.27
CA GLY A 200 -0.84 -15.75 -7.39
C GLY A 200 0.13 -15.67 -8.56
N VAL A 201 0.02 -16.65 -9.46
CA VAL A 201 0.78 -16.70 -10.72
C VAL A 201 -0.23 -16.79 -11.86
N LEU A 202 -0.19 -15.83 -12.78
CA LEU A 202 -0.85 -15.94 -14.09
C LEU A 202 0.24 -16.30 -15.09
N LYS A 203 0.13 -17.49 -15.67
CA LYS A 203 1.02 -17.96 -16.72
C LYS A 203 0.18 -18.24 -17.97
N SER A 204 0.59 -17.66 -19.09
CA SER A 204 0.19 -18.12 -20.43
C SER A 204 1.40 -18.75 -21.10
N ASP A 205 1.17 -19.67 -22.03
CA ASP A 205 2.22 -20.54 -22.58
C ASP A 205 3.38 -19.78 -23.25
N ASP A 206 3.14 -18.55 -23.72
CA ASP A 206 4.14 -17.69 -24.40
C ASP A 206 4.45 -16.36 -23.69
N ALA A 207 4.05 -16.18 -22.42
CA ALA A 207 4.33 -14.93 -21.69
C ALA A 207 5.07 -15.16 -20.38
N GLU A 208 5.90 -14.17 -20.01
CA GLU A 208 6.49 -14.09 -18.68
C GLU A 208 5.41 -14.17 -17.60
N PRO A 209 5.61 -14.97 -16.53
CA PRO A 209 4.61 -15.14 -15.49
C PRO A 209 4.36 -13.80 -14.78
N MET A 210 3.10 -13.42 -14.63
CA MET A 210 2.71 -12.26 -13.83
C MET A 210 2.35 -12.69 -12.42
N TYR A 211 2.89 -12.01 -11.42
CA TYR A 211 2.58 -12.26 -10.02
C TYR A 211 1.62 -11.21 -9.50
N PHE A 212 0.55 -11.62 -8.82
CA PHE A 212 -0.52 -10.69 -8.42
C PHE A 212 -1.11 -11.08 -7.06
N PRO A 213 -1.67 -10.12 -6.30
CA PRO A 213 -2.35 -10.43 -5.04
C PRO A 213 -3.64 -11.21 -5.31
N THR A 214 -3.86 -12.31 -4.58
CA THR A 214 -5.04 -13.17 -4.76
C THR A 214 -6.01 -13.08 -3.59
N LYS A 215 -5.73 -13.80 -2.51
CA LYS A 215 -6.56 -13.86 -1.30
C LYS A 215 -5.81 -13.30 -0.10
N ARG A 216 -6.55 -12.69 0.83
CA ARG A 216 -5.99 -12.28 2.12
C ARG A 216 -5.43 -13.48 2.87
N ILE A 217 -4.26 -13.31 3.46
CA ILE A 217 -3.56 -14.30 4.27
C ILE A 217 -3.13 -13.67 5.60
N LYS A 218 -2.65 -14.51 6.52
CA LYS A 218 -1.97 -14.02 7.72
C LYS A 218 -0.72 -13.24 7.32
N CYS A 219 -0.57 -12.04 7.87
CA CYS A 219 0.69 -11.33 7.74
C CYS A 219 1.81 -12.10 8.45
N PRO A 220 2.93 -12.39 7.75
CA PRO A 220 4.13 -12.93 8.38
C PRO A 220 4.61 -12.02 9.52
N GLN A 221 5.33 -12.59 10.49
CA GLN A 221 5.85 -11.83 11.64
C GLN A 221 6.67 -10.62 11.21
N GLY A 222 7.43 -10.76 10.12
CA GLY A 222 8.22 -9.68 9.54
C GLY A 222 7.41 -8.46 9.10
N VAL A 223 6.18 -8.67 8.62
CA VAL A 223 5.25 -7.58 8.29
C VAL A 223 4.48 -7.12 9.52
N ALA A 224 4.06 -8.06 10.39
CA ALA A 224 3.29 -7.77 11.58
C ALA A 224 4.02 -6.86 12.59
N LYS A 225 5.36 -6.85 12.58
CA LYS A 225 6.18 -5.96 13.41
C LYS A 225 5.96 -4.46 13.13
N ALA A 226 5.36 -4.12 11.98
CA ALA A 226 5.02 -2.75 11.63
C ALA A 226 3.76 -2.23 12.33
N ASP A 227 3.07 -3.07 13.13
CA ASP A 227 1.97 -2.62 13.96
C ASP A 227 2.48 -1.58 14.97
N SER A 228 1.75 -0.48 15.14
CA SER A 228 2.10 0.57 16.09
C SER A 228 0.93 1.04 16.95
N CYS A 229 -0.26 0.45 16.79
CA CYS A 229 -1.44 0.79 17.57
C CYS A 229 -1.52 -0.07 18.85
N PHE A 230 -0.66 0.21 19.82
CA PHE A 230 -0.56 -0.55 21.08
C PHE A 230 -1.40 0.01 22.23
N GLY A 231 -1.91 1.23 22.11
CA GLY A 231 -2.79 1.84 23.10
C GLY A 231 -4.11 1.07 23.25
N THR A 232 -4.79 1.24 24.39
CA THR A 232 -6.12 0.63 24.62
C THR A 232 -7.20 1.25 23.76
N HIS A 233 -6.98 2.49 23.29
CA HIS A 233 -7.87 3.22 22.40
C HIS A 233 -7.09 3.80 21.22
N VAL A 234 -7.78 3.93 20.08
CA VAL A 234 -7.34 4.69 18.92
C VAL A 234 -8.35 5.77 18.58
N THR A 235 -7.86 6.92 18.15
CA THR A 235 -8.69 8.02 17.64
C THR A 235 -8.90 7.83 16.15
N ILE A 236 -10.15 7.94 15.69
CA ILE A 236 -10.47 8.01 14.27
C ILE A 236 -10.53 9.49 13.91
N SER A 237 -9.47 10.02 13.31
CA SER A 237 -9.41 11.45 12.99
C SER A 237 -10.56 11.86 12.07
N LYS A 238 -11.08 13.07 12.24
CA LYS A 238 -11.98 13.68 11.26
C LYS A 238 -11.21 14.75 10.49
N PHE A 239 -11.62 15.03 9.26
CA PHE A 239 -11.11 16.22 8.59
C PHE A 239 -11.44 17.46 9.44
N PRO A 240 -10.52 18.44 9.51
CA PRO A 240 -10.83 19.70 10.15
C PRO A 240 -12.06 20.31 9.45
N SER A 241 -13.03 20.74 10.24
CA SER A 241 -14.11 21.60 9.73
C SER A 241 -13.44 22.86 9.21
N THR A 242 -13.57 23.14 7.91
CA THR A 242 -12.96 24.27 7.22
C THR A 242 -13.14 25.58 7.99
N SER A 243 -12.10 25.92 8.74
CA SER A 243 -11.77 27.23 9.28
C SER A 243 -10.26 27.24 9.29
N TYR A 244 -9.61 28.29 8.80
CA TYR A 244 -8.16 28.40 8.54
C TYR A 244 -7.71 27.91 7.15
N LEU A 245 -8.29 28.53 6.13
CA LEU A 245 -7.48 29.28 5.17
C LEU A 245 -7.84 30.76 5.32
#